data_AF-A0A3M4AIE9-F1
#
_entry.id   AF-A0A3M4AIE9-F1
#
_cell.length_a   1.000
_cell.length_b   1.000
_cell.length_c   1.000
_cell.angle_alpha   90.00
_cell.angle_beta   90.00
_cell.angle_gamma   90.00
#
_symmetry.space_group_name_H-M   'P 1'
#
loop_
_entity.id
_entity.type
_entity.pdbx_description
1 polymer ?
#
loop_
_entity_poly.entity_id
_entity_poly.type
_entity_poly.pdbx_seq_one_letter_code
_entity_poly.pdbx_strand_id
1 'polypeptide(L)'
;MRTLDGYSLPMSRAYLHQMAGVHDIRKSFFSTHTPEPQVQFTLEPYTLDPGVRRAEFRLGDQSLEYRHGPIVPMGFKWPAGIDNGRASLVMDGRLGRPLGIEKNNGPWSLFRLFDLMQTESLQGRDVLLLKADVGGMRAHYLLSSQRAPNPFDMTALRGFRMPAQL
;
A
#
# COMPACT_ATOMS: atom_id res chain seq x y z
N MET A 1 -12.04 -31.09 15.03
CA MET A 1 -12.57 -31.33 13.66
C MET A 1 -13.97 -30.77 13.61
N ARG A 2 -14.32 -29.97 12.60
CA ARG A 2 -15.68 -29.46 12.43
C ARG A 2 -16.40 -30.45 11.52
N THR A 3 -17.34 -31.20 12.07
CA THR A 3 -18.20 -32.15 11.36
C THR A 3 -19.40 -31.41 10.78
N LEU A 4 -19.67 -31.62 9.49
CA LEU A 4 -20.93 -31.27 8.84
C LEU A 4 -21.47 -32.59 8.28
N ASP A 5 -22.69 -32.95 8.65
CA ASP A 5 -23.43 -34.12 8.13
C ASP A 5 -22.73 -35.49 8.24
N GLY A 6 -22.01 -35.75 9.33
CA GLY A 6 -21.44 -37.09 9.61
C GLY A 6 -20.23 -37.49 8.74
N TYR A 7 -19.84 -36.66 7.77
CA TYR A 7 -18.62 -36.84 6.98
C TYR A 7 -17.54 -35.86 7.48
N SER A 8 -16.42 -36.40 7.98
CA SER A 8 -15.24 -35.57 8.24
C SER A 8 -14.58 -35.26 6.89
N LEU A 9 -14.71 -34.03 6.40
CA LEU A 9 -13.82 -33.55 5.35
C LEU A 9 -12.39 -33.56 5.94
N PRO A 10 -11.42 -34.29 5.34
CA PRO A 10 -10.04 -34.29 5.80
C PRO A 10 -9.36 -32.97 5.40
N MET A 11 -9.93 -31.83 5.81
CA MET A 11 -9.30 -30.52 5.61
C MET A 11 -8.38 -30.23 6.78
N SER A 12 -7.08 -30.17 6.50
CA SER A 12 -6.08 -29.80 7.50
C SER A 12 -6.32 -28.36 8.00
N ARG A 13 -5.97 -28.09 9.27
CA ARG A 13 -6.02 -26.73 9.83
C ARG A 13 -5.14 -25.76 9.03
N ALA A 14 -4.03 -26.26 8.48
CA ALA A 14 -3.15 -25.50 7.62
C ALA A 14 -3.87 -25.05 6.33
N TYR A 15 -4.63 -25.94 5.68
CA TYR A 15 -5.43 -25.61 4.51
C TYR A 15 -6.47 -24.53 4.81
N LEU A 16 -7.23 -24.66 5.90
CA LEU A 16 -8.23 -23.66 6.29
C LEU A 16 -7.61 -22.28 6.55
N HIS A 17 -6.42 -22.23 7.15
CA HIS A 17 -5.69 -20.98 7.36
C HIS A 17 -5.26 -20.34 6.04
N GLN A 18 -4.76 -21.14 5.08
CA GLN A 18 -4.41 -20.61 3.76
C GLN A 18 -5.64 -20.12 2.99
N MET A 19 -6.77 -20.81 3.08
CA MET A 19 -8.03 -20.37 2.45
C MET A 19 -8.56 -19.06 3.04
N ALA A 20 -8.41 -18.86 4.36
CA ALA A 20 -8.68 -17.57 4.97
C ALA A 20 -7.79 -16.46 4.38
N GLY A 21 -6.48 -16.73 4.23
CA GLY A 21 -5.54 -15.80 3.59
C GLY A 21 -5.89 -15.47 2.13
N VAL A 22 -6.24 -16.46 1.31
CA VAL A 22 -6.70 -16.23 -0.08
C VAL A 22 -7.93 -15.32 -0.09
N HIS A 23 -8.88 -15.59 0.80
CA HIS A 23 -10.10 -14.82 0.90
C HIS A 23 -9.85 -13.37 1.32
N ASP A 24 -8.92 -13.14 2.23
CA ASP A 24 -8.52 -11.78 2.66
C ASP A 24 -7.83 -11.03 1.51
N ILE A 25 -6.89 -11.66 0.79
CA ILE A 25 -6.27 -11.09 -0.41
C ILE A 25 -7.35 -10.71 -1.44
N ARG A 26 -8.31 -11.61 -1.69
CA ARG A 26 -9.38 -11.33 -2.64
C ARG A 26 -10.20 -10.11 -2.20
N LYS A 27 -10.57 -10.01 -0.93
CA LYS A 27 -11.32 -8.86 -0.39
C LYS A 27 -10.55 -7.54 -0.46
N SER A 28 -9.24 -7.60 -0.21
CA SER A 28 -8.38 -6.40 -0.22
C SER A 28 -8.17 -5.84 -1.63
N PHE A 29 -7.99 -6.70 -2.63
CA PHE A 29 -7.56 -6.27 -3.97
C PHE A 29 -8.66 -6.31 -5.04
N PHE A 30 -9.65 -7.18 -4.92
CA PHE A 30 -10.63 -7.42 -5.97
C PHE A 30 -12.00 -6.86 -5.58
N SER A 31 -12.70 -6.27 -6.55
CA SER A 31 -14.09 -5.86 -6.35
C SER A 31 -15.00 -7.08 -6.59
N THR A 32 -16.26 -7.01 -6.14
CA THR A 32 -17.26 -8.03 -6.47
C THR A 32 -17.73 -7.95 -7.93
N HIS A 33 -17.47 -6.84 -8.62
CA HIS A 33 -18.02 -6.53 -9.93
C HIS A 33 -17.01 -6.70 -11.07
N THR A 34 -15.71 -6.73 -10.77
CA THR A 34 -14.64 -6.80 -11.77
C THR A 34 -13.63 -7.90 -11.40
N PRO A 35 -13.22 -8.74 -12.35
CA PRO A 35 -12.18 -9.74 -12.12
C PRO A 35 -10.78 -9.13 -11.97
N GLU A 36 -10.56 -7.92 -12.46
CA GLU A 36 -9.28 -7.22 -12.32
C GLU A 36 -9.08 -6.65 -10.91
N PRO A 37 -7.86 -6.72 -10.35
CA PRO A 37 -7.55 -6.11 -9.07
C PRO A 37 -7.58 -4.59 -9.19
N GLN A 38 -8.29 -3.92 -8.29
CA GLN A 38 -8.35 -2.47 -8.20
C GLN A 38 -8.50 -2.00 -6.76
N VAL A 39 -7.64 -1.05 -6.38
CA VAL A 39 -7.62 -0.41 -5.06
C VAL A 39 -7.69 1.09 -5.24
N GLN A 40 -8.63 1.70 -4.54
CA GLN A 40 -8.70 3.15 -4.36
C GLN A 40 -8.23 3.49 -2.95
N PHE A 41 -7.36 4.49 -2.86
CA PHE A 41 -6.79 4.94 -1.59
C PHE A 41 -6.57 6.44 -1.62
N THR A 42 -6.41 7.04 -0.45
CA THR A 42 -6.14 8.47 -0.30
C THR A 42 -4.80 8.63 0.41
N LEU A 43 -3.99 9.55 -0.10
CA LEU A 43 -2.80 10.04 0.61
C LEU A 43 -3.03 11.46 1.07
N GLU A 44 -2.68 11.71 2.32
CA GLU A 44 -2.72 13.04 2.92
C GLU A 44 -1.32 13.37 3.48
N PRO A 45 -0.75 14.54 3.16
CA PRO A 45 0.49 14.98 3.78
C PRO A 45 0.31 15.09 5.30
N TYR A 46 1.18 14.45 6.08
CA TYR A 46 1.13 14.48 7.54
C TYR A 46 2.16 15.44 8.12
N THR A 47 3.43 15.21 7.78
CA THR A 47 4.55 16.09 8.17
C THR A 47 5.58 16.13 7.06
N LEU A 48 6.23 17.28 6.89
CA LEU A 48 7.38 17.45 6.02
C LEU A 48 8.49 18.09 6.84
N ASP A 49 9.72 17.59 6.73
CA ASP A 49 10.84 18.20 7.43
C ASP A 49 11.00 19.68 7.05
N PRO A 50 11.29 20.60 7.99
CA PRO A 50 11.41 22.03 7.69
C PRO A 50 12.51 22.37 6.68
N GLY A 51 13.53 21.51 6.57
CA GLY A 51 14.62 21.63 5.58
C GLY A 51 14.21 21.23 4.16
N VAL A 52 13.07 20.56 4.01
CA VAL A 52 12.52 20.08 2.73
C VAL A 52 11.48 21.08 2.25
N ARG A 53 11.70 21.64 1.06
CA ARG A 53 10.80 22.64 0.45
C ARG A 53 9.61 22.00 -0.23
N ARG A 54 9.79 20.80 -0.76
CA ARG A 54 8.78 20.07 -1.52
C ARG A 54 8.97 18.57 -1.36
N ALA A 55 7.86 17.84 -1.24
CA ALA A 55 7.78 16.42 -1.52
C ALA A 55 6.72 16.16 -2.61
N GLU A 56 7.08 15.38 -3.63
CA GLU A 56 6.18 14.97 -4.71
C GLU A 56 6.11 13.44 -4.73
N PHE A 57 4.94 12.90 -4.40
CA PHE A 57 4.62 11.49 -4.61
C PHE A 57 3.94 11.33 -5.97
N ARG A 58 4.34 10.33 -6.75
CA ARG A 58 3.73 10.02 -8.05
C ARG A 58 3.37 8.54 -8.15
N LEU A 59 2.25 8.27 -8.84
CA LEU A 59 1.82 6.94 -9.25
C LEU A 59 1.24 7.02 -10.67
N GLY A 60 2.03 6.64 -11.66
CA GLY A 60 1.74 6.88 -13.08
C GLY A 60 1.58 8.38 -13.36
N ASP A 61 0.40 8.74 -13.84
CA ASP A 61 -0.03 10.11 -14.13
C ASP A 61 -0.60 10.86 -12.91
N GLN A 62 -0.85 10.17 -11.80
CA GLN A 62 -1.37 10.75 -10.56
C GLN A 62 -0.21 11.29 -9.71
N SER A 63 -0.34 12.49 -9.14
CA SER A 63 0.73 13.07 -8.31
C SER A 63 0.21 13.97 -7.19
N LEU A 64 0.77 13.80 -5.98
CA LEU A 64 0.53 14.63 -4.81
C LEU A 64 1.81 15.41 -4.50
N GLU A 65 1.76 16.73 -4.67
CA GLU A 65 2.84 17.66 -4.30
C GLU A 65 2.49 18.39 -3.00
N TYR A 66 3.42 18.44 -2.06
CA TYR A 66 3.27 19.20 -0.82
C TYR A 66 4.47 20.13 -0.58
N ARG A 67 4.19 21.39 -0.21
CA ARG A 67 5.19 22.46 -0.01
C ARG A 67 4.92 23.29 1.26
N HIS A 68 4.64 22.65 2.40
CA HIS A 68 4.25 23.34 3.64
C HIS A 68 3.01 24.23 3.51
N GLY A 69 2.11 23.88 2.59
CA GLY A 69 0.83 24.54 2.40
C GLY A 69 -0.29 23.92 3.25
N PRO A 70 -1.55 24.28 2.96
CA PRO A 70 -2.70 23.55 3.47
C PRO A 70 -2.59 22.06 3.18
N ILE A 71 -2.99 21.23 4.14
CA ILE A 71 -3.04 19.78 3.97
C ILE A 71 -4.28 19.46 3.13
N VAL A 72 -4.06 18.93 1.93
CA VAL A 72 -5.13 18.52 1.01
C VAL A 72 -4.97 17.03 0.72
N PRO A 73 -5.92 16.17 1.16
CA PRO A 73 -5.92 14.76 0.79
C PRO A 73 -6.13 14.57 -0.71
N MET A 74 -5.43 13.60 -1.29
CA MET A 74 -5.56 13.26 -2.71
C MET A 74 -5.86 11.77 -2.89
N GLY A 75 -6.88 11.48 -3.69
CA GLY A 75 -7.24 10.12 -4.08
C GLY A 75 -6.34 9.57 -5.18
N PHE A 76 -6.03 8.28 -5.08
CA PHE A 76 -5.23 7.51 -6.02
C PHE A 76 -5.94 6.21 -6.38
N LYS A 77 -5.65 5.72 -7.58
CA LYS A 77 -6.10 4.43 -8.10
C LYS A 77 -4.91 3.56 -8.46
N TRP A 78 -4.96 2.32 -8.01
CA TRP A 78 -4.03 1.27 -8.35
C TRP A 78 -4.79 0.08 -8.96
N PRO A 79 -4.26 -0.62 -9.98
CA PRO A 79 -3.05 -0.30 -10.75
C PRO A 79 -3.16 1.01 -11.53
N ALA A 80 -2.03 1.70 -11.72
CA ALA A 80 -1.95 2.80 -12.68
C ALA A 80 -1.69 2.23 -14.08
N GLY A 81 -2.51 2.62 -15.07
CA GLY A 81 -2.42 2.13 -16.44
C GLY A 81 -1.31 2.77 -17.28
N ILE A 82 -0.67 3.82 -16.78
CA ILE A 82 0.35 4.62 -17.47
C ILE A 82 1.73 4.39 -16.84
N ASP A 83 2.81 4.66 -17.59
CA ASP A 83 4.21 4.61 -17.15
C ASP A 83 4.62 3.28 -16.51
N ASN A 84 4.06 2.16 -16.98
CA ASN A 84 4.30 0.84 -16.41
C ASN A 84 4.04 0.77 -14.90
N GLY A 85 3.08 1.54 -14.40
CA GLY A 85 2.75 1.63 -12.98
C GLY A 85 3.83 2.31 -12.13
N ARG A 86 4.71 3.12 -12.73
CA ARG A 86 5.80 3.83 -12.03
C ARG A 86 5.29 4.52 -10.78
N ALA A 87 5.96 4.27 -9.65
CA ALA A 87 5.69 4.92 -8.38
C ALA A 87 6.98 5.57 -7.89
N SER A 88 6.93 6.83 -7.48
CA SER A 88 8.10 7.55 -6.97
C SER A 88 7.76 8.54 -5.87
N LEU A 89 8.76 8.84 -5.06
CA LEU A 89 8.76 9.95 -4.11
C LEU A 89 10.02 10.75 -4.34
N VAL A 90 9.88 12.03 -4.69
CA VAL A 90 10.98 12.97 -4.89
C VAL A 90 10.85 14.11 -3.89
N MET A 91 11.95 14.44 -3.22
CA MET A 91 12.03 15.53 -2.25
C MET A 91 13.11 16.53 -2.66
N ASP A 92 12.79 17.80 -2.47
CA ASP A 92 13.65 18.93 -2.81
C ASP A 92 13.94 19.75 -1.54
N GLY A 93 15.21 19.82 -1.17
CA GLY A 93 15.71 20.55 -0.01
C GLY A 93 15.97 22.03 -0.29
N ARG A 94 16.51 22.74 0.71
CA ARG A 94 17.01 24.12 0.51
C ARG A 94 18.33 24.19 -0.26
N LEU A 95 19.15 23.15 -0.13
CA LEU A 95 20.48 23.06 -0.72
C LEU A 95 20.65 21.69 -1.38
N GLY A 96 21.40 21.66 -2.48
CA GLY A 96 21.68 20.42 -3.21
C GLY A 96 20.63 20.06 -4.25
N ARG A 97 20.81 18.88 -4.85
CA ARG A 97 19.91 18.34 -5.87
C ARG A 97 18.71 17.64 -5.22
N PRO A 98 17.54 17.62 -5.88
CA PRO A 98 16.43 16.77 -5.45
C PRO A 98 16.88 15.30 -5.30
N LEU A 99 16.40 14.63 -4.27
CA LEU A 99 16.62 13.20 -4.04
C LEU A 99 15.30 12.47 -4.11
N GLY A 100 15.31 11.23 -4.58
CA GLY A 100 14.09 10.45 -4.67
C GLY A 100 14.32 8.95 -4.68
N ILE A 101 13.24 8.22 -4.42
CA ILE A 101 13.14 6.77 -4.56
C ILE A 101 12.06 6.45 -5.59
N GLU A 102 12.26 5.36 -6.34
CA GLU A 102 11.38 4.99 -7.44
C GLU A 102 11.31 3.47 -7.65
N LYS A 103 10.16 3.02 -8.15
CA LYS A 103 9.94 1.69 -8.72
C LYS A 103 9.14 1.81 -10.02
N ASN A 104 9.49 1.03 -11.04
CA ASN A 104 8.89 1.10 -12.38
C ASN A 104 8.75 -0.27 -13.06
N ASN A 105 8.61 -1.34 -12.26
CA ASN A 105 8.56 -2.73 -12.71
C ASN A 105 7.11 -3.26 -12.64
N GLY A 106 6.18 -2.57 -13.31
CA GLY A 106 4.79 -2.97 -13.47
C GLY A 106 3.86 -2.55 -12.32
N PRO A 107 2.63 -3.11 -12.28
CA PRO A 107 1.60 -2.77 -11.31
C PRO A 107 2.10 -2.77 -9.86
N TRP A 108 2.93 -3.72 -9.46
CA TRP A 108 3.42 -3.87 -8.09
C TRP A 108 4.45 -2.82 -7.64
N SER A 109 4.81 -1.87 -8.49
CA SER A 109 5.77 -0.81 -8.16
C SER A 109 5.37 0.03 -6.95
N LEU A 110 4.07 0.31 -6.78
CA LEU A 110 3.54 1.04 -5.62
C LEU A 110 3.90 0.35 -4.30
N PHE A 111 3.59 -0.94 -4.20
CA PHE A 111 3.87 -1.74 -3.00
C PHE A 111 5.36 -1.82 -2.71
N ARG A 112 6.17 -2.07 -3.74
CA ARG A 112 7.64 -2.10 -3.60
C ARG A 112 8.23 -0.74 -3.23
N LEU A 113 7.57 0.38 -3.56
CA LEU A 113 7.97 1.71 -3.13
C LEU A 113 7.65 1.90 -1.65
N PHE A 114 6.44 1.52 -1.21
CA PHE A 114 6.05 1.56 0.20
C PHE A 114 6.88 0.63 1.07
N ASP A 115 7.37 -0.49 0.55
CA ASP A 115 8.33 -1.38 1.24
C ASP A 115 9.67 -0.68 1.56
N LEU A 116 10.01 0.41 0.86
CA LEU A 116 11.19 1.24 1.19
C LEU A 116 10.92 2.23 2.33
N MET A 117 9.67 2.35 2.78
CA MET A 117 9.22 3.28 3.82
C MET A 117 8.86 2.50 5.09
N GLN A 118 8.96 3.15 6.25
CA GLN A 118 8.36 2.58 7.46
C GLN A 118 6.85 2.80 7.43
N THR A 119 6.08 1.75 7.73
CA THR A 119 4.62 1.80 7.77
C THR A 119 4.13 1.41 9.15
N GLU A 120 3.29 2.24 9.76
CA GLU A 120 2.73 2.01 11.09
C GLU A 120 1.22 2.22 11.07
N SER A 121 0.46 1.35 11.74
CA SER A 121 -0.98 1.56 11.93
C SER A 121 -1.21 2.58 13.05
N LEU A 122 -2.03 3.60 12.78
CA LEU A 122 -2.43 4.56 13.82
C LEU A 122 -3.59 3.99 14.63
N GLN A 123 -3.36 3.75 15.92
CA GLN A 123 -4.37 3.19 16.82
C GLN A 123 -5.66 4.02 16.81
N GLY A 124 -6.80 3.33 16.67
CA GLY A 124 -8.13 3.96 16.65
C GLY A 124 -8.53 4.60 15.32
N ARG A 125 -7.72 4.46 14.26
CA ARG A 125 -8.07 4.90 12.90
C ARG A 125 -7.75 3.79 11.89
N ASP A 126 -8.57 3.66 10.85
CA ASP A 126 -8.29 2.76 9.71
C ASP A 126 -7.34 3.46 8.71
N VAL A 127 -6.18 3.87 9.21
CA VAL A 127 -5.19 4.70 8.51
C VAL A 127 -3.78 4.20 8.84
N LEU A 128 -2.94 4.14 7.82
CA LEU A 128 -1.51 3.83 7.95
C LEU A 128 -0.70 5.12 7.87
N LEU A 129 0.31 5.25 8.71
CA LEU A 129 1.33 6.29 8.64
C LEU A 129 2.52 5.76 7.83
N LEU A 130 2.72 6.33 6.64
CA LEU A 130 3.88 6.07 5.80
C LEU A 130 4.97 7.08 6.15
N LYS A 131 6.14 6.59 6.57
CA LYS A 131 7.30 7.41 6.91
C LYS A 131 8.42 7.19 5.91
N ALA A 132 8.64 8.17 5.05
CA ALA A 132 9.75 8.16 4.10
C ALA A 132 10.95 8.92 4.68
N ASP A 133 12.14 8.35 4.48
CA ASP A 133 13.43 9.01 4.68
C ASP A 133 14.25 8.82 3.40
N VAL A 134 14.58 9.91 2.70
CA VAL A 134 15.38 9.88 1.48
C VAL A 134 16.57 10.81 1.65
N GLY A 135 17.74 10.23 1.92
CA GLY A 135 18.96 10.99 2.14
C GLY A 135 18.89 11.93 3.35
N GLY A 136 18.17 11.53 4.41
CA GLY A 136 17.98 12.33 5.62
C GLY A 136 16.85 13.36 5.53
N MET A 137 16.19 13.49 4.37
CA MET A 137 14.96 14.28 4.24
C MET A 137 13.76 13.40 4.56
N ARG A 138 12.91 13.83 5.49
CA ARG A 138 11.72 13.08 5.89
C ARG A 138 10.42 13.71 5.42
N ALA A 139 9.53 12.85 4.96
CA ALA A 139 8.14 13.18 4.64
C ALA A 139 7.26 12.04 5.11
N HIS A 140 6.16 12.39 5.79
CA HIS A 140 5.19 11.43 6.27
C HIS A 140 3.83 11.67 5.61
N TYR A 141 3.13 10.58 5.33
CA TYR A 141 1.80 10.60 4.74
C TYR A 141 0.85 9.72 5.54
N LEU A 142 -0.41 10.14 5.66
CA LEU A 142 -1.50 9.28 6.07
C LEU A 142 -2.06 8.59 4.82
N LEU A 143 -2.14 7.27 4.87
CA LEU A 143 -2.76 6.43 3.85
C LEU A 143 -4.06 5.85 4.40
N SER A 144 -5.16 6.09 3.69
CA SER A 144 -6.45 5.41 3.94
C SER A 144 -6.90 4.64 2.71
N SER A 145 -7.51 3.48 2.91
CA SER A 145 -8.06 2.65 1.83
C SER A 145 -9.56 2.48 2.02
N GLN A 146 -10.30 2.36 0.92
CA GLN A 146 -11.74 2.01 0.96
C GLN A 146 -11.97 0.49 1.13
N ARG A 147 -10.91 -0.29 1.32
CA ARG A 147 -10.92 -1.75 1.36
C ARG A 147 -10.66 -2.25 2.78
N ALA A 148 -11.46 -3.23 3.20
CA ALA A 148 -11.26 -3.98 4.44
C ALA A 148 -11.22 -5.49 4.10
N PRO A 149 -10.09 -6.18 4.34
CA PRO A 149 -8.85 -5.71 4.96
C PRO A 149 -8.07 -4.71 4.10
N ASN A 150 -7.25 -3.85 4.73
CA ASN A 150 -6.47 -2.83 4.04
C ASN A 150 -5.36 -3.49 3.17
N PRO A 151 -5.34 -3.27 1.85
CA PRO A 151 -4.38 -3.90 0.93
C PRO A 151 -2.92 -3.46 1.15
N PHE A 152 -2.70 -2.36 1.86
CA PHE A 152 -1.37 -1.83 2.18
C PHE A 152 -0.83 -2.37 3.51
N ASP A 153 -1.64 -3.10 4.29
CA ASP A 153 -1.13 -3.95 5.36
C ASP A 153 -0.51 -5.23 4.76
N MET A 154 0.73 -5.10 4.28
CA MET A 154 1.44 -6.17 3.60
C MET A 154 1.87 -7.32 4.53
N THR A 155 1.52 -7.29 5.82
CA THR A 155 1.79 -8.43 6.73
C THR A 155 1.05 -9.69 6.28
N ALA A 156 -0.21 -9.54 5.87
CA ALA A 156 -1.04 -10.65 5.38
C ALA A 156 -0.50 -11.28 4.08
N LEU A 157 0.03 -10.46 3.16
CA LEU A 157 0.62 -10.93 1.91
C LEU A 157 1.97 -11.64 2.10
N ARG A 158 2.82 -11.13 2.99
CA ARG A 158 4.18 -11.65 3.19
C ARG A 158 4.21 -13.05 3.81
N GLY A 159 3.17 -13.43 4.56
CA GLY A 159 3.03 -14.77 5.16
C GLY A 159 2.35 -15.80 4.25
N PHE A 160 1.79 -15.39 3.10
CA PHE A 160 1.00 -16.27 2.27
C PHE A 160 1.87 -17.30 1.56
N ARG A 161 1.51 -18.59 1.67
CA ARG A 161 2.15 -19.69 0.96
C ARG A 161 1.08 -20.61 0.40
N MET A 162 1.14 -20.92 -0.88
CA MET A 162 0.23 -21.92 -1.46
C MET A 162 0.51 -23.28 -0.81
N PRO A 163 -0.51 -23.96 -0.23
CA PRO A 163 -0.31 -25.30 0.32
C PRO A 163 -0.02 -26.27 -0.84
N ALA A 164 0.99 -27.11 -0.66
CA ALA A 164 1.41 -28.09 -1.67
C ALA A 164 0.44 -29.29 -1.79
N GLN A 165 -0.52 -29.43 -0.87
CA GLN A 165 -1.46 -30.55 -0.81
C GLN A 165 -2.81 -30.15 -0.18
N LEU A 166 -3.87 -30.78 -0.68
CA LEU A 166 -5.26 -30.66 -0.22
C LEU A 166 -5.52 -31.52 1.02
#